data_AF-A0A8J2HVV3-F1
#
_entry.id   AF-A0A8J2HVV3-F1
#
_cell.length_a   1.000
_cell.length_b   1.000
_cell.length_c   1.000
_cell.angle_alpha   90.00
_cell.angle_beta   90.00
_cell.angle_gamma   90.00
#
_symmetry.space_group_name_H-M   'P 1'
#
loop_
_entity.id
_entity.type
_entity.pdbx_description
1 polymer ?
#
loop_
_entity_poly.entity_id
_entity_poly.type
_entity_poly.pdbx_seq_one_letter_code
_entity_poly.pdbx_strand_id
1 'polypeptide(L)'
;MKPRAKANNPSANIRYHLSHPLTPRPLHFSRNRSLRHWTIHRAWLLFLRKRRWAEERELERQYMAMRSACEHLRLMDNNGNLVKEEEAGGQGADPSRLGAKGREVGRLYRSAMLKRGVWGSVPVEYGRVQTDFPARDGWNHAWTRNQ
;
A
#
# COMPACT_ATOMS: atom_id res chain seq x y z
N MET A 1 -44.75 47.26 15.42
CA MET A 1 -43.65 46.84 14.51
C MET A 1 -43.14 45.48 14.97
N LYS A 2 -43.22 44.43 14.15
CA LYS A 2 -42.68 43.10 14.49
C LYS A 2 -41.14 43.13 14.38
N PRO A 3 -40.37 42.58 15.33
CA PRO A 3 -38.91 42.57 15.26
C PRO A 3 -38.44 41.67 14.12
N ARG A 4 -37.51 42.18 13.30
CA ARG A 4 -36.93 41.45 12.16
C ARG A 4 -36.05 40.32 12.70
N ALA A 5 -36.33 39.08 12.29
CA ALA A 5 -35.54 37.91 12.69
C ALA A 5 -34.05 38.14 12.34
N LYS A 6 -33.14 37.84 13.29
CA LYS A 6 -31.69 37.92 13.04
C LYS A 6 -31.36 37.00 11.86
N ALA A 7 -30.86 37.57 10.77
CA ALA A 7 -30.40 36.79 9.65
C ALA A 7 -29.22 35.91 10.10
N ASN A 8 -29.41 34.59 10.14
CA ASN A 8 -28.33 33.65 10.36
C ASN A 8 -27.34 33.80 9.20
N ASN A 9 -26.20 34.45 9.44
CA ASN A 9 -25.14 34.60 8.45
C ASN A 9 -24.22 33.37 8.53
N PRO A 10 -24.32 32.39 7.61
CA PRO A 10 -23.58 31.13 7.71
C PRO A 10 -22.06 31.37 7.63
N SER A 11 -21.63 32.36 6.85
CA SER A 11 -20.22 32.75 6.74
C SER A 11 -19.66 33.30 8.05
N ALA A 12 -20.47 34.01 8.85
CA ALA A 12 -20.07 34.48 10.16
C ALA A 12 -19.93 33.32 11.16
N ASN A 13 -20.81 32.32 11.08
CA ASN A 13 -20.76 31.13 11.96
C ASN A 13 -19.54 30.24 11.63
N ILE A 14 -19.22 30.08 10.34
CA ILE A 14 -18.00 29.38 9.89
C ILE A 14 -16.74 30.08 10.42
N ARG A 15 -16.65 31.41 10.29
CA ARG A 15 -15.53 32.19 10.84
C ARG A 15 -15.42 32.02 12.36
N TYR A 16 -16.54 32.10 13.06
CA TYR A 16 -16.60 31.92 14.50
C TYR A 16 -16.06 30.55 14.94
N HIS A 17 -16.43 29.46 14.27
CA HIS A 17 -15.97 28.10 14.61
C HIS A 17 -14.52 27.81 14.17
N LEU A 18 -14.03 28.45 13.11
CA LEU A 18 -12.64 28.29 12.65
C LEU A 18 -11.64 29.09 13.49
N SER A 19 -12.01 30.29 13.93
CA SER A 19 -11.14 31.20 14.69
C SER A 19 -11.66 31.43 16.11
N HIS A 20 -12.25 30.41 16.73
CA HIS A 20 -12.90 30.56 18.03
C HIS A 20 -11.86 30.79 19.13
N PRO A 21 -11.90 31.91 19.88
CA PRO A 21 -10.90 32.21 20.91
C PRO A 21 -11.00 31.33 22.17
N LEU A 22 -11.98 30.42 22.27
CA LEU A 22 -12.06 29.42 23.35
C LEU A 22 -11.13 28.23 23.15
N THR A 23 -10.01 28.40 22.44
CA THR A 23 -8.94 27.41 22.50
C THR A 23 -8.54 27.24 23.96
N PRO A 24 -8.62 26.02 24.53
CA PRO A 24 -8.30 25.83 25.93
C PRO A 24 -6.84 26.24 26.18
N ARG A 25 -6.56 26.71 27.40
CA ARG A 25 -5.20 27.04 27.79
C ARG A 25 -4.29 25.81 27.61
N PRO A 26 -3.00 26.00 27.26
CA PRO A 26 -2.04 24.90 27.19
C PRO A 26 -2.06 24.05 28.45
N LEU A 27 -1.82 22.76 28.27
CA LEU A 27 -1.97 21.78 29.33
C LEU A 27 -0.78 21.82 30.28
N HIS A 28 -1.02 22.13 31.55
CA HIS A 28 -0.01 22.10 32.60
C HIS A 28 -0.07 20.75 33.33
N PHE A 29 1.06 20.04 33.39
CA PHE A 29 1.21 18.78 34.09
C PHE A 29 2.02 18.93 35.37
N SER A 30 1.62 18.24 36.44
CA SER A 30 2.50 17.98 37.58
C SER A 30 3.63 17.03 37.18
N ARG A 31 4.74 17.02 37.94
CA ARG A 31 5.94 16.21 37.64
C ARG A 31 5.63 14.73 37.37
N ASN A 32 4.85 14.07 38.24
CA ASN A 32 4.49 12.66 38.05
C ASN A 32 3.58 12.43 36.84
N ARG A 33 2.78 13.43 36.44
CA ARG A 33 1.94 13.36 35.24
C ARG A 33 2.77 13.57 33.97
N SER A 34 3.71 14.50 33.97
CA SER A 34 4.60 14.73 32.83
C SER A 34 5.51 13.53 32.56
N LEU A 35 6.07 12.90 33.61
CA LEU A 35 6.86 11.68 33.47
C LEU A 35 6.05 10.51 32.90
N ARG A 36 4.83 10.27 33.40
CA ARG A 36 3.94 9.24 32.84
C ARG A 36 3.64 9.48 31.37
N HIS A 37 3.31 10.72 31.00
CA HIS A 37 3.05 11.09 29.61
C HIS A 37 4.29 10.85 28.73
N TRP A 38 5.48 11.25 29.19
CA TRP A 38 6.73 11.04 28.49
C TRP A 38 7.04 9.56 28.26
N THR A 39 6.84 8.71 29.28
CA THR A 39 7.08 7.27 29.17
C THR A 39 6.12 6.61 28.17
N ILE A 40 4.82 6.93 28.24
CA ILE A 40 3.81 6.43 27.29
C ILE A 40 4.17 6.88 25.87
N HIS A 41 4.49 8.17 25.69
CA HIS A 41 4.86 8.71 24.39
C HIS A 41 6.08 7.99 23.80
N ARG A 42 7.13 7.77 24.59
CA ARG A 42 8.33 7.08 24.11
C ARG A 42 8.07 5.60 23.81
N ALA A 43 7.30 4.91 24.65
CA ALA A 43 6.90 3.54 24.38
C ALA A 43 6.12 3.44 23.05
N TRP A 44 5.22 4.39 22.79
CA TRP A 44 4.48 4.48 21.54
C TRP A 44 5.40 4.71 20.33
N LEU A 45 6.35 5.64 20.43
CA LEU A 45 7.33 5.87 19.35
C LEU A 45 8.19 4.63 19.07
N LEU A 46 8.60 3.91 20.10
CA LEU A 46 9.34 2.64 19.95
C LEU A 46 8.47 1.57 19.28
N PHE A 47 7.20 1.46 19.67
CA PHE A 47 6.24 0.56 19.03
C PHE A 47 6.07 0.88 17.54
N LEU A 48 5.86 2.16 17.19
CA LEU A 48 5.75 2.60 15.79
C LEU A 48 7.01 2.29 14.99
N ARG A 49 8.21 2.51 15.56
CA ARG A 49 9.48 2.15 14.92
C ARG A 49 9.56 0.65 14.64
N LYS A 50 9.21 -0.18 15.63
CA LYS A 50 9.18 -1.65 15.47
C LYS A 50 8.20 -2.09 14.37
N ARG A 51 7.01 -1.48 14.32
CA ARG A 51 6.02 -1.75 13.27
C ARG A 51 6.55 -1.42 11.88
N ARG A 52 7.10 -0.21 11.71
CA ARG A 52 7.68 0.20 10.42
C ARG A 52 8.79 -0.75 9.96
N TRP A 53 9.69 -1.13 10.87
CA TRP A 53 10.74 -2.09 10.56
C TRP A 53 10.23 -3.48 10.19
N ALA A 54 9.13 -3.94 10.81
CA ALA A 54 8.50 -5.20 10.44
C ALA A 54 7.87 -5.12 9.05
N GLU A 55 7.18 -4.01 8.75
CA GLU A 55 6.59 -3.73 7.43
C GLU A 55 7.67 -3.66 6.34
N GLU A 56 8.77 -2.93 6.58
CA GLU A 56 9.92 -2.83 5.67
C GLU A 56 10.54 -4.20 5.38
N ARG A 57 10.80 -5.01 6.41
CA ARG A 57 11.36 -6.37 6.24
C ARG A 57 10.43 -7.31 5.50
N GLU A 58 9.12 -7.19 5.72
CA GLU A 58 8.14 -8.01 5.02
C GLU A 58 8.08 -7.63 3.54
N LEU A 59 8.17 -6.33 3.21
CA LEU A 59 8.31 -5.87 1.83
C LEU A 59 9.62 -6.35 1.19
N GLU A 60 10.75 -6.29 1.92
CA GLU A 60 12.03 -6.84 1.47
C GLU A 60 11.92 -8.35 1.20
N ARG A 61 11.27 -9.10 2.10
CA ARG A 61 11.05 -10.55 1.95
C ARG A 61 10.25 -10.85 0.69
N GLN A 62 9.14 -10.13 0.47
CA GLN A 62 8.30 -10.27 -0.72
C GLN A 62 9.09 -9.95 -1.99
N TYR A 63 9.85 -8.85 -1.99
CA TYR A 63 10.71 -8.48 -3.10
C TYR A 63 11.77 -9.54 -3.42
N MET A 64 12.48 -10.04 -2.41
CA MET A 64 13.51 -11.07 -2.60
C MET A 64 12.91 -12.38 -3.13
N ALA A 65 11.74 -12.78 -2.64
CA ALA A 65 11.02 -13.94 -3.14
C ALA A 65 10.61 -13.76 -4.62
N MET A 66 10.03 -12.60 -4.96
CA MET A 66 9.67 -12.26 -6.34
C MET A 66 10.90 -12.25 -7.26
N ARG A 67 12.02 -11.66 -6.80
CA ARG A 67 13.28 -11.61 -7.53
C ARG A 67 13.83 -13.01 -7.81
N SER A 68 13.85 -13.88 -6.79
CA SER A 68 14.29 -15.26 -6.93
C SER A 68 13.44 -16.03 -7.94
N ALA A 69 12.12 -15.91 -7.86
CA ALA A 69 11.21 -16.53 -8.83
C ALA A 69 11.43 -16.00 -10.27
N CYS A 70 11.67 -14.70 -10.43
CA CYS A 70 11.95 -14.11 -11.74
C CYS A 70 13.30 -14.57 -12.31
N GLU A 71 14.35 -14.70 -11.48
CA GLU A 71 15.62 -15.28 -11.92
C GLU A 71 15.45 -16.74 -12.35
N HIS A 72 14.65 -17.52 -11.61
CA HIS A 72 14.33 -18.89 -12.01
C HIS A 72 13.65 -18.94 -13.39
N LEU A 73 12.68 -18.06 -13.66
CA LEU A 73 12.05 -17.95 -14.98
C LEU A 73 13.01 -17.49 -16.08
N ARG A 74 14.06 -16.73 -15.74
CA ARG A 74 15.06 -16.26 -16.71
C ARG A 74 15.94 -17.41 -17.20
N LEU A 75 16.23 -18.36 -16.31
CA LEU A 75 17.06 -19.54 -16.58
C LEU A 75 16.25 -20.75 -17.09
N MET A 76 14.93 -20.65 -17.10
CA MET A 76 14.06 -21.75 -17.51
C MET A 76 13.94 -21.83 -19.05
N ASP A 77 14.05 -23.04 -19.59
CA ASP A 77 13.74 -23.37 -20.99
C ASP A 77 12.24 -23.68 -21.20
N ASN A 78 11.84 -23.99 -22.44
CA ASN A 78 10.43 -24.32 -22.74
C ASN A 78 9.94 -25.62 -22.07
N ASN A 79 10.85 -26.51 -21.68
CA ASN A 79 10.55 -27.80 -21.08
C ASN A 79 10.53 -27.74 -19.54
N GLY A 80 10.77 -26.55 -18.97
CA GLY A 80 10.82 -26.35 -17.52
C GLY A 80 12.16 -26.70 -16.88
N ASN A 81 13.18 -27.01 -17.67
CA ASN A 81 14.52 -27.30 -17.16
C ASN A 81 15.33 -25.99 -17.02
N LEU A 82 16.23 -25.97 -16.04
CA LEU A 82 17.14 -24.85 -15.84
C LEU A 82 18.38 -24.98 -16.72
N VAL A 83 18.76 -23.88 -17.35
CA VAL A 83 20.04 -23.74 -18.04
C VAL A 83 21.04 -22.97 -17.18
N LYS A 84 22.32 -23.08 -17.53
CA LYS A 84 23.38 -22.26 -16.92
C LYS A 84 23.16 -20.79 -17.25
N GLU A 85 23.64 -19.91 -16.37
CA GLU A 85 23.47 -18.45 -16.53
C GLU A 85 24.06 -17.91 -17.83
N GLU A 86 25.14 -18.52 -18.32
CA GLU A 86 25.83 -18.18 -19.57
C GLU A 86 24.96 -18.41 -20.82
N GLU A 87 24.07 -19.40 -20.76
CA GLU A 87 23.17 -19.75 -21.86
C GLU A 87 21.90 -18.89 -21.89
N ALA A 88 21.62 -18.21 -20.77
CA ALA A 88 20.44 -17.38 -20.61
C ALA A 88 20.61 -16.00 -21.25
N GLY A 89 19.48 -15.39 -21.61
CA GLY A 89 19.45 -14.03 -22.15
C GLY A 89 19.80 -12.97 -21.10
N GLY A 90 19.97 -11.74 -21.58
CA GLY A 90 20.18 -10.57 -20.73
C GLY A 90 19.00 -10.27 -19.81
N GLN A 91 19.26 -9.54 -18.72
CA GLN A 91 18.22 -8.99 -17.85
C GLN A 91 17.59 -7.74 -18.47
N GLY A 92 16.30 -7.51 -18.24
CA GLY A 92 15.62 -6.25 -18.56
C GLY A 92 14.57 -6.32 -19.68
N ALA A 93 14.04 -5.15 -20.03
CA ALA A 93 12.90 -4.98 -20.93
C ALA A 93 13.25 -5.00 -22.42
N ASP A 94 14.54 -5.02 -22.78
CA ASP A 94 14.98 -5.11 -24.17
C ASP A 94 15.04 -6.60 -24.59
N PRO A 95 14.07 -7.08 -25.39
CA PRO A 95 14.00 -8.48 -25.80
C PRO A 95 15.11 -8.87 -26.78
N SER A 96 15.91 -7.90 -27.23
CA SER A 96 16.91 -8.08 -28.29
C SER A 96 18.17 -8.82 -27.80
N ARG A 97 18.44 -8.83 -26.49
CA ARG A 97 19.59 -9.55 -25.91
C ARG A 97 19.24 -11.02 -25.64
N LEU A 98 19.07 -11.77 -26.72
CA LEU A 98 18.86 -13.22 -26.66
C LEU A 98 20.14 -13.95 -26.24
N GLY A 99 19.99 -15.02 -25.46
CA GLY A 99 21.10 -15.89 -25.04
C GLY A 99 21.48 -16.90 -26.14
N ALA A 100 22.43 -17.78 -25.84
CA ALA A 100 22.94 -18.76 -26.79
C ALA A 100 21.85 -19.69 -27.36
N LYS A 101 20.83 -20.04 -26.56
CA LYS A 101 19.66 -20.84 -26.97
C LYS A 101 18.49 -20.01 -27.52
N GLY A 102 18.76 -18.77 -27.92
CA GLY A 102 17.80 -17.91 -28.61
C GLY A 102 16.58 -17.55 -27.75
N ARG A 103 15.37 -17.72 -28.31
CA ARG A 103 14.10 -17.29 -27.69
C ARG A 103 13.51 -18.30 -26.71
N GLU A 104 14.02 -19.52 -26.64
CA GLU A 104 13.45 -20.59 -25.83
C GLU A 104 13.69 -20.34 -24.33
N VAL A 105 14.93 -19.98 -23.99
CA VAL A 105 15.29 -19.65 -22.61
C VAL A 105 14.76 -18.25 -22.24
N GLY A 106 14.17 -18.13 -21.06
CA GLY A 106 13.69 -16.86 -20.51
C GLY A 106 12.46 -16.28 -21.21
N ARG A 107 11.74 -17.07 -22.03
CA ARG A 107 10.50 -16.64 -22.69
C ARG A 107 9.44 -16.19 -21.69
N LEU A 108 9.23 -16.96 -20.63
CA LEU A 108 8.28 -16.66 -19.57
C LEU A 108 8.70 -15.43 -18.78
N TYR A 109 10.00 -15.29 -18.49
CA TYR A 109 10.56 -14.09 -17.85
C TYR A 109 10.26 -12.81 -18.65
N ARG A 110 10.56 -12.79 -19.95
CA ARG A 110 10.28 -11.63 -20.81
C ARG A 110 8.79 -11.29 -20.83
N SER A 111 7.93 -12.31 -20.88
CA SER A 111 6.47 -12.12 -20.85
C SER A 111 5.99 -11.54 -19.52
N ALA A 112 6.53 -12.01 -18.39
CA ALA A 112 6.21 -11.52 -17.05
C ALA A 112 6.69 -10.07 -16.80
N MET A 113 7.76 -9.64 -17.48
CA MET A 113 8.27 -8.28 -17.36
C MET A 113 7.44 -7.24 -18.13
N LEU A 114 6.54 -7.66 -19.04
CA LEU A 114 5.67 -6.75 -19.78
C LEU A 114 4.71 -6.03 -18.84
N LYS A 115 4.72 -4.70 -18.87
CA LYS A 115 3.84 -3.83 -18.05
C LYS A 115 2.54 -3.45 -18.76
N ARG A 116 1.96 -4.37 -19.55
CA ARG A 116 0.74 -4.11 -20.32
C ARG A 116 -0.44 -3.88 -19.37
N GLY A 117 -1.08 -2.72 -19.47
CA GLY A 117 -2.25 -2.37 -18.64
C GLY A 117 -1.96 -2.08 -17.16
N VAL A 118 -0.69 -2.10 -16.74
CA VAL A 118 -0.29 -1.88 -15.34
C VAL A 118 -0.53 -0.44 -14.89
N TRP A 119 -0.41 0.53 -15.81
CA TRP A 119 -0.65 1.95 -15.53
C TRP A 119 -2.14 2.34 -15.50
N GLY A 120 -3.05 1.37 -15.63
CA GLY A 120 -4.47 1.56 -15.38
C GLY A 120 -4.81 1.55 -13.87
N SER A 121 -6.10 1.59 -13.55
CA SER A 121 -6.57 1.46 -12.16
C SER A 121 -6.71 -0.01 -11.75
N VAL A 122 -6.63 -0.26 -10.44
CA VAL A 122 -7.01 -1.54 -9.83
C VAL A 122 -8.55 -1.68 -9.87
N PRO A 123 -9.13 -2.89 -10.04
CA PRO A 123 -10.59 -3.06 -9.97
C PRO A 123 -11.14 -2.56 -8.64
N VAL A 124 -12.25 -1.81 -8.70
CA VAL A 124 -12.81 -1.08 -7.54
C VAL A 124 -13.24 -2.01 -6.41
N GLU A 125 -13.61 -3.25 -6.74
CA GLU A 125 -14.02 -4.28 -5.77
C GLU A 125 -12.88 -4.68 -4.83
N TYR A 126 -11.62 -4.65 -5.31
CA TYR A 126 -10.43 -4.93 -4.48
C TYR A 126 -9.94 -3.70 -3.72
N GLY A 127 -10.40 -2.49 -4.08
CA GLY A 127 -10.06 -1.24 -3.39
C GLY A 127 -10.84 -1.00 -2.09
N ARG A 128 -11.67 -1.96 -1.65
CA ARG A 128 -12.48 -1.83 -0.43
C ARG A 128 -11.59 -1.83 0.82
N VAL A 129 -11.73 -0.79 1.65
CA VAL A 129 -10.99 -0.63 2.90
C VAL A 129 -11.56 -1.55 3.98
N GLN A 130 -10.72 -1.97 4.92
CA GLN A 130 -11.17 -2.71 6.10
C GLN A 130 -12.16 -1.88 6.94
N THR A 131 -13.22 -2.53 7.43
CA THR A 131 -14.24 -1.91 8.29
C THR A 131 -14.15 -2.46 9.70
N ASP A 132 -14.57 -1.67 10.69
CA ASP A 132 -14.56 -2.08 12.10
C ASP A 132 -15.48 -3.29 12.37
N PHE A 133 -16.59 -3.39 11.62
CA PHE A 133 -17.55 -4.50 11.70
C PHE A 133 -17.84 -5.05 10.30
N PRO A 134 -18.00 -6.37 10.16
CA PRO A 134 -18.33 -6.98 8.88
C PRO A 134 -19.77 -6.62 8.46
N ALA A 135 -20.03 -6.64 7.15
CA ALA A 135 -21.39 -6.56 6.63
C ALA A 135 -22.18 -7.83 6.96
N ARG A 136 -23.51 -7.73 7.00
CA ARG A 136 -24.41 -8.87 7.30
C ARG A 136 -24.11 -10.10 6.44
N ASP A 137 -23.93 -9.89 5.14
CA ASP A 137 -23.74 -10.98 4.18
C ASP A 137 -22.27 -11.29 3.89
N GLY A 138 -21.32 -10.66 4.61
CA GLY A 138 -19.87 -10.96 4.66
C GLY A 138 -19.15 -11.15 3.31
N TRP A 139 -19.42 -12.27 2.63
CA TRP A 139 -18.90 -12.67 1.33
C TRP A 139 -20.01 -13.15 0.39
N ASN A 140 -19.97 -12.72 -0.87
CA ASN A 140 -20.93 -13.18 -1.88
C ASN A 140 -20.52 -14.52 -2.49
N HIS A 141 -21.06 -15.62 -1.96
CA HIS A 141 -20.87 -16.98 -2.50
C HIS A 141 -21.62 -17.23 -3.81
N ALA A 142 -22.64 -16.43 -4.13
CA ALA A 142 -23.44 -16.53 -5.34
C ALA A 142 -22.89 -15.68 -6.49
N TRP A 143 -21.63 -15.23 -6.41
CA TRP A 143 -21.03 -14.43 -7.47
C TRP A 143 -20.97 -15.23 -8.78
N THR A 144 -21.52 -14.65 -9.83
CA THR A 144 -21.47 -15.18 -11.21
C THR A 144 -20.97 -14.09 -12.14
N ARG A 145 -20.16 -14.47 -13.14
CA ARG A 145 -19.79 -13.55 -14.23
C ARG A 145 -21.04 -13.29 -15.08
N ASN A 146 -21.56 -12.07 -15.04
CA ASN A 146 -22.61 -11.64 -15.95
C ASN A 146 -22.11 -11.86 -17.39
N GLN A 147 -22.89 -12.59 -18.20
CA GLN A 147 -22.61 -12.82 -19.62
C GLN A 147 -22.81 -11.54 -20.43
#